data_AF-A0A927ZIT3-F1
#
_entry.id   AF-A0A927ZIT3-F1
#
_cell.length_a   1.000
_cell.length_b   1.000
_cell.length_c   1.000
_cell.angle_alpha   90.00
_cell.angle_beta   90.00
_cell.angle_gamma   90.00
#
_symmetry.space_group_name_H-M   'P 1'
#
loop_
_entity.id
_entity.type
_entity.pdbx_description
1 polymer ?
#
loop_
_entity_poly.entity_id
_entity_poly.type
_entity_poly.pdbx_seq_one_letter_code
_entity_poly.pdbx_strand_id
1 'polypeptide(L)' 'MNFPSTSDFRANMGEKVRAGEYLQEEHGEKILHSYFEEDEADEFFDGFKVIYKEKRIRDGYASKDVKITLGFIDYIIEKI' A
#
# COMPACT_ATOMS: atom_id res chain seq x y z
N MET A 1 -10.33 -2.29 5.60
CA MET A 1 -9.53 -1.32 4.82
C MET A 1 -8.24 -2.01 4.40
N ASN A 2 -7.71 -1.70 3.22
CA ASN A 2 -6.45 -2.24 2.70
C ASN A 2 -5.62 -1.07 2.16
N PHE A 3 -4.37 -0.95 2.61
CA PHE A 3 -3.44 0.08 2.18
C PHE A 3 -2.22 -0.55 1.50
N PRO A 4 -1.76 -0.04 0.35
CA PRO A 4 -0.45 -0.38 -0.18
C PRO A 4 0.63 0.00 0.84
N SER A 5 1.56 -0.90 1.11
CA SER A 5 2.65 -0.66 2.06
C SER A 5 3.91 -0.17 1.35
N THR A 6 4.81 0.50 2.07
CA THR A 6 6.16 0.82 1.59
C THR A 6 7.02 -0.40 1.26
N SER A 7 6.59 -1.61 1.62
CA SER A 7 7.20 -2.88 1.23
C SER A 7 6.77 -3.38 -0.16
N ASP A 8 5.86 -2.70 -0.85
CA ASP A 8 5.48 -3.02 -2.23
C ASP A 8 6.59 -2.66 -3.22
N PHE A 9 6.80 -3.48 -4.26
CA PHE A 9 7.85 -3.24 -5.25
C PHE A 9 7.72 -1.89 -5.98
N ARG A 10 6.52 -1.30 -6.01
CA ARG A 10 6.27 0.00 -6.63
C ARG A 10 6.41 1.17 -5.66
N ALA A 11 6.67 0.95 -4.37
CA ALA A 11 6.73 2.01 -3.34
C ALA A 11 7.88 3.01 -3.49
N ASN A 12 8.68 2.92 -4.56
CA ASN A 12 9.70 3.90 -4.95
C ASN A 12 9.80 4.04 -6.47
N MET A 13 8.75 3.65 -7.22
CA MET A 13 8.69 3.76 -8.67
C MET A 13 7.94 5.02 -9.10
N GLY A 14 8.28 5.54 -10.29
CA GLY A 14 7.66 6.74 -10.84
C GLY A 14 8.27 8.05 -10.31
N GLU A 15 7.54 9.14 -10.52
CA GLU A 15 7.94 10.48 -10.08
C GLU A 15 7.52 10.70 -8.63
N LYS A 16 8.49 10.90 -7.73
CA LYS A 16 8.21 11.18 -6.32
C LYS A 16 7.57 12.55 -6.16
N VAL A 17 6.35 12.59 -5.63
CA VAL A 17 5.62 13.83 -5.36
C VAL A 17 5.91 14.30 -3.93
N ARG A 18 5.81 13.39 -2.96
CA ARG A 18 6.17 13.60 -1.55
C ARG A 18 6.52 12.27 -0.88
N ALA A 19 6.75 12.27 0.44
CA ALA A 19 6.97 11.03 1.18
C ALA A 19 5.77 10.08 1.00
N GLY A 20 6.03 8.82 0.68
CA GLY A 20 4.99 7.81 0.44
C GLY A 20 4.21 7.97 -0.87
N GLU A 21 4.38 9.05 -1.64
CA GLU A 21 3.54 9.33 -2.82
C GLU A 21 4.31 9.49 -4.12
N TYR A 22 3.83 8.79 -5.15
CA TYR A 22 4.48 8.70 -6.44
C TYR A 22 3.46 8.76 -7.58
N LEU A 23 3.74 9.56 -8.61
CA LEU A 23 3.04 9.52 -9.89
C LEU A 23 3.63 8.41 -10.76
N GLN A 24 2.81 7.44 -11.12
CA GLN A 24 3.22 6.24 -11.85
C GLN A 24 2.44 6.14 -13.16
N GLU A 25 3.11 5.69 -14.22
CA GLU A 25 2.43 5.43 -15.49
C GLU A 25 1.71 4.08 -15.45
N GLU A 26 0.40 4.12 -15.55
CA GLU A 26 -0.45 2.95 -15.70
C GLU A 26 -1.37 3.13 -16.90
N HIS A 27 -1.39 2.15 -17.80
CA HIS A 27 -2.29 2.14 -18.96
C HIS A 27 -2.24 3.42 -19.83
N GLY A 28 -1.09 4.10 -19.86
CA GLY A 28 -0.89 5.34 -20.61
C GLY A 28 -1.29 6.62 -19.87
N GLU A 29 -1.69 6.52 -18.60
CA GLU A 29 -2.06 7.65 -17.75
C GLU A 29 -1.12 7.76 -16.54
N LYS A 30 -0.96 8.97 -15.99
CA LYS A 30 -0.26 9.19 -14.72
C LYS A 30 -1.24 9.06 -13.56
N ILE A 31 -1.05 8.03 -12.73
CA ILE A 31 -1.86 7.76 -11.53
C ILE A 31 -1.03 8.06 -10.29
N LEU A 32 -1.60 8.77 -9.32
CA LEU A 32 -0.98 8.99 -8.02
C LEU A 32 -1.20 7.76 -7.13
N HIS A 33 -0.12 7.14 -6.66
CA HIS A 33 -0.15 6.07 -5.67
C HIS A 33 0.45 6.53 -4.36
N SER A 34 -0.23 6.22 -3.27
CA SER A 34 0.23 6.42 -1.89
C SER A 34 0.56 5.07 -1.26
N TYR A 35 1.71 4.99 -0.60
CA TYR A 35 2.22 3.81 0.10
C TYR A 35 2.49 4.18 1.55
N PHE A 36 2.05 3.31 2.45
CA PHE A 36 2.02 3.57 3.88
C PHE A 36 3.10 2.78 4.63
N GLU A 37 3.72 3.42 5.61
CA GLU A 37 4.47 2.69 6.63
C GLU A 37 3.52 1.88 7.52
N GLU A 38 4.06 0.87 8.21
CA GLU A 38 3.28 -0.17 8.92
C GLU A 38 2.22 0.39 9.89
N ASP A 39 2.55 1.47 10.59
CA ASP A 39 1.70 2.10 11.60
C ASP A 39 1.16 3.49 11.18
N GLU A 40 1.50 3.96 9.97
CA GLU A 40 1.11 5.31 9.52
C GLU A 40 -0.40 5.47 9.43
N ALA A 41 -1.12 4.43 9.01
CA ALA A 41 -2.58 4.48 8.87
C ALA A 41 -3.33 4.25 10.19
N ASP A 42 -2.65 3.96 11.31
CA ASP A 42 -3.32 3.67 12.59
C ASP A 42 -4.11 4.89 13.11
N GLU A 43 -3.56 6.09 12.93
CA GLU A 43 -4.19 7.35 13.36
C GLU A 43 -5.52 7.63 12.65
N PHE A 44 -5.75 7.07 11.47
CA PHE A 44 -7.01 7.23 10.74
C PHE A 44 -8.18 6.50 11.42
N PHE A 45 -7.88 5.59 12.34
CA PHE A 45 -8.85 4.74 13.02
C PHE A 45 -9.10 5.15 14.47
N ASP A 46 -8.70 6.37 14.85
CA ASP A 46 -9.13 6.98 16.10
C ASP A 46 -10.66 6.98 16.20
N GLY A 47 -11.19 6.44 17.30
CA GLY A 47 -12.64 6.26 17.50
C GLY A 47 -13.24 5.02 16.83
N PHE A 48 -12.42 4.16 16.23
CA PHE A 48 -12.80 2.82 15.80
C PHE A 48 -12.12 1.78 16.68
N LYS A 49 -12.71 0.59 16.76
CA LYS A 49 -12.08 -0.58 17.33
C LYS A 49 -11.42 -1.37 16.20
N VAL A 50 -10.10 -1.52 16.25
CA VAL A 50 -9.37 -2.40 15.34
C VAL A 50 -9.56 -3.84 15.80
N ILE A 51 -10.29 -4.64 15.01
CA ILE A 51 -10.51 -6.07 15.26
C ILE A 51 -9.30 -6.87 14.78
N TYR A 52 -8.73 -6.46 13.65
CA TYR A 52 -7.61 -7.15 13.02
C TYR A 52 -6.73 -6.15 12.27
N LYS A 53 -5.41 -6.34 12.37
CA LYS A 53 -4.37 -5.65 11.59
C LYS A 53 -3.37 -6.70 11.12
N GLU A 54 -3.02 -6.69 9.84
CA GLU A 54 -1.99 -7.55 9.27
C GLU A 54 -1.16 -6.80 8.24
N LYS A 55 0.17 -6.84 8.40
CA LYS A 55 1.10 -6.49 7.32
C LYS A 55 1.37 -7.73 6.49
N ARG A 56 0.97 -7.70 5.22
CA ARG A 56 1.00 -8.84 4.32
C ARG A 56 1.94 -8.56 3.16
N ILE A 57 3.06 -9.26 3.15
CA ILE A 57 4.06 -9.22 2.08
C ILE A 57 4.02 -10.54 1.33
N ARG A 58 3.87 -10.50 0.00
CA ARG A 58 3.77 -11.69 -0.83
C ARG A 58 4.54 -11.54 -2.13
N ASP A 59 5.44 -12.47 -2.38
CA ASP A 59 6.07 -12.61 -3.70
C ASP A 59 5.11 -13.26 -4.70
N GLY A 60 5.21 -12.84 -5.96
CA GLY A 60 4.39 -13.35 -7.04
C GLY A 60 4.94 -12.97 -8.41
N TYR A 61 4.07 -13.04 -9.41
CA TYR A 61 4.40 -12.73 -10.80
C TYR A 61 3.41 -11.71 -11.36
N ALA A 62 3.91 -10.61 -11.92
CA ALA A 62 3.10 -9.64 -12.68
C ALA A 62 2.81 -10.17 -14.10
N SER A 63 3.75 -10.93 -14.65
CA SER A 63 3.65 -11.68 -15.89
C SER A 63 4.55 -12.92 -15.81
N LYS A 64 4.51 -13.80 -16.81
CA LYS A 64 5.22 -15.10 -16.80
C LYS A 64 6.68 -15.02 -16.32
N ASP A 65 7.37 -13.93 -16.65
CA ASP A 65 8.81 -13.77 -16.41
C ASP A 65 9.13 -12.61 -15.45
N VAL A 66 8.12 -11.91 -14.92
CA VAL A 66 8.33 -10.73 -14.07
C VAL A 66 7.88 -11.06 -12.65
N LYS A 67 8.85 -11.41 -11.79
CA LYS A 67 8.63 -11.55 -10.35
C LYS A 67 8.48 -10.18 -9.69
N ILE A 68 7.53 -10.08 -8.78
CA ILE A 68 7.27 -8.87 -8.00
C ILE A 68 6.99 -9.23 -6.54
N THR A 69 7.24 -8.27 -5.65
CA THR A 69 6.85 -8.34 -4.25
C THR A 69 5.70 -7.37 -4.04
N LEU A 70 4.55 -7.88 -3.62
CA LEU A 70 3.39 -7.08 -3.25
C LEU A 70 3.39 -6.85 -1.74
N GLY A 71 3.07 -5.63 -1.31
CA GLY A 71 3.04 -5.27 0.10
C GLY A 71 1.77 -4.52 0.47
N PHE A 72 1.04 -5.00 1.46
CA PHE A 72 -0.20 -4.40 1.94
C PHE A 72 -0.28 -4.37 3.47
N ILE A 73 -1.09 -3.45 4.00
CA ILE A 73 -1.52 -3.42 5.39
C ILE A 73 -3.05 -3.53 5.41
N ASP A 74 -3.55 -4.63 5.95
CA ASP A 74 -4.94 -5.01 6.00
C ASP A 74 -5.52 -4.73 7.38
N TYR A 75 -6.69 -4.07 7.44
CA TYR A 75 -7.41 -3.76 8.66
C TYR A 75 -8.86 -4.26 8.59
N ILE A 76 -9.32 -4.90 9.65
CA ILE A 76 -10.75 -5.07 9.94
C ILE A 76 -11.06 -4.18 11.15
N ILE A 77 -11.97 -3.24 10.95
CA ILE A 77 -12.34 -2.23 11.95
C ILE A 77 -13.84 -2.27 12.21
N GLU A 78 -14.22 -1.93 13.42
CA GLU A 78 -15.60 -1.79 13.89
C GLU A 78 -15.80 -0.36 14.39
N LYS A 79 -16.89 0.28 13.94
CA LYS A 79 -17.27 1.61 14.43
C LYS A 79 -17.83 1.49 15.84
N ILE A 80 -17.33 2.32 16.76
CA ILE A 80 -17.80 2.41 18.16
C ILE A 80 -19.11 3.21 18.22
#